data_AF-A0A139AIE0-F1
#
_entry.id   AF-A0A139AIE0-F1
#
_cell.length_a   1.000
_cell.length_b   1.000
_cell.length_c   1.000
_cell.angle_alpha   90.00
_cell.angle_beta   90.00
_cell.angle_gamma   90.00
#
_symmetry.space_group_name_H-M   'P 1'
#
loop_
_entity.id
_entity.type
_entity.pdbx_description
1 polymer ?
#
loop_
_entity_poly.entity_id
_entity_poly.type
_entity_poly.pdbx_seq_one_letter_code
_entity_poly.pdbx_strand_id
1 'polypeptide(L)'
;MPLDPSRYVQLGTVECYRILSGMWQLSSSAWGKYPNQDEIVKSMREYYEAGFTTMDMADHYGPSETLYRRFLQNLAAHPGPSGLPPPRGFTKWVPSPGPMGRKEVERAVRERMERMGVRCLDMIQFHWWDYSDKRYLEALRHFKSLKEEGLIREVALTNFDTQRLKEILDAGIPIVSNQVQFSLVDRRPELRMAELCRATGVKLLTYGTLCGGLISPSYLGQANSPPAPSLTPSQRKYMQMIQTWGGWSKFQGLLKVLDEVAQEKRNQGLEADLSSVAVRWALDKDFVGGVIVGVRFGITSHISSNKAPFHISLTETDRDRIERAAGTGERLLQVIGDCGDEYR
;
A
#
# COMPACT_ATOMS: atom_id res chain seq x y z
N MET A 1 -18.74 1.77 -19.67
CA MET A 1 -19.48 1.26 -18.48
C MET A 1 -19.21 2.21 -17.33
N PRO A 2 -20.19 2.52 -16.47
CA PRO A 2 -19.91 3.26 -15.24
C PRO A 2 -18.86 2.49 -14.41
N LEU A 3 -18.00 3.24 -13.73
CA LEU A 3 -17.01 2.67 -12.84
C LEU A 3 -17.73 1.95 -11.69
N ASP A 4 -17.34 0.72 -11.41
CA ASP A 4 -17.87 -0.05 -10.28
C ASP A 4 -17.44 0.62 -8.96
N PRO A 5 -18.40 1.18 -8.19
CA PRO A 5 -18.10 1.99 -7.02
C PRO A 5 -17.43 1.18 -5.91
N SER A 6 -17.55 -0.15 -5.90
CA SER A 6 -16.87 -1.02 -4.93
C SER A 6 -15.35 -1.00 -5.06
N ARG A 7 -14.84 -0.49 -6.19
CA ARG A 7 -13.42 -0.37 -6.52
C ARG A 7 -12.78 0.93 -6.05
N TYR A 8 -13.58 1.86 -5.56
CA TYR A 8 -13.13 3.17 -5.12
C TYR A 8 -13.42 3.37 -3.64
N VAL A 9 -12.61 4.20 -2.99
CA VAL A 9 -12.81 4.64 -1.61
C VAL A 9 -12.59 6.14 -1.52
N GLN A 10 -13.39 6.80 -0.69
CA GLN A 10 -13.24 8.20 -0.36
C GLN A 10 -12.30 8.35 0.84
N LEU A 11 -11.17 9.03 0.67
CA LEU A 11 -10.22 9.41 1.71
C LEU A 11 -10.26 10.94 1.85
N GLY A 12 -11.07 11.44 2.78
CA GLY A 12 -11.37 12.88 2.87
C GLY A 12 -12.04 13.39 1.59
N THR A 13 -11.39 14.31 0.88
CA THR A 13 -11.85 14.86 -0.41
C THR A 13 -11.30 14.12 -1.64
N VAL A 14 -10.41 13.14 -1.44
CA VAL A 14 -9.78 12.37 -2.52
C VAL A 14 -10.42 11.00 -2.66
N GLU A 15 -11.04 10.75 -3.81
CA GLU A 15 -11.43 9.40 -4.23
C GLU A 15 -10.23 8.69 -4.86
N CYS A 16 -9.97 7.45 -4.44
CA CYS A 16 -8.87 6.64 -5.00
C CYS A 16 -9.31 5.20 -5.29
N TYR A 17 -8.64 4.57 -6.25
CA TYR A 17 -8.83 3.17 -6.56
C TYR A 17 -8.28 2.30 -5.43
N ARG A 18 -9.03 1.30 -4.98
CA ARG A 18 -8.69 0.50 -3.79
C ARG A 18 -7.51 -0.45 -3.99
N ILE A 19 -6.98 -0.59 -5.22
CA ILE A 19 -5.68 -1.24 -5.48
C ILE A 19 -4.68 -0.20 -5.99
N LEU A 20 -3.78 0.24 -5.12
CA LEU A 20 -2.80 1.28 -5.42
C LEU A 20 -1.57 0.65 -6.07
N SER A 21 -1.09 1.26 -7.15
CA SER A 21 0.14 0.85 -7.83
C SER A 21 1.35 1.37 -7.06
N GLY A 22 1.96 0.50 -6.25
CA GLY A 22 3.14 0.83 -5.45
C GLY A 22 4.42 0.85 -6.28
N MET A 23 5.23 1.90 -6.11
CA MET A 23 6.43 2.15 -6.90
C MET A 23 7.74 1.89 -6.15
N TRP A 24 7.72 1.18 -5.02
CA TRP A 24 8.90 0.91 -4.19
C TRP A 24 10.02 0.19 -4.95
N GLN A 25 9.68 -0.62 -5.97
CA GLN A 25 10.67 -1.30 -6.80
C GLN A 25 11.64 -0.34 -7.50
N LEU A 26 11.30 0.95 -7.62
CA LEU A 26 12.17 2.01 -8.15
C LEU A 26 13.20 2.56 -7.16
N SER A 27 13.24 2.08 -5.91
CA SER A 27 14.08 2.68 -4.86
C SER A 27 15.58 2.42 -5.00
N SER A 28 15.99 1.33 -5.65
CA SER A 28 17.41 0.96 -5.76
C SER A 28 17.67 -0.15 -6.78
N SER A 29 18.90 -0.22 -7.28
CA SER A 29 19.37 -1.28 -8.18
C SER A 29 19.30 -2.69 -7.58
N ALA A 30 19.08 -2.83 -6.27
CA ALA A 30 18.82 -4.12 -5.61
C ALA A 30 17.55 -4.82 -6.15
N TRP A 31 16.70 -4.08 -6.87
CA TRP A 31 15.54 -4.60 -7.60
C TRP A 31 15.84 -5.04 -9.04
N GLY A 32 17.11 -5.01 -9.44
CA GLY A 32 17.55 -5.28 -10.81
C GLY A 32 17.60 -4.02 -11.67
N LYS A 33 17.90 -4.21 -12.96
CA LYS A 33 17.98 -3.11 -13.94
C LYS A 33 16.58 -2.60 -14.29
N TYR A 34 16.42 -1.28 -14.25
CA TYR A 34 15.19 -0.63 -14.71
C TYR A 34 15.10 -0.61 -16.24
N PRO A 35 13.89 -0.74 -16.81
CA PRO A 35 13.65 -0.37 -18.20
C PRO A 35 13.98 1.10 -18.43
N ASN A 36 14.02 1.51 -19.69
CA ASN A 36 14.13 2.94 -19.96
C ASN A 36 12.86 3.66 -19.46
N GLN A 37 12.97 4.96 -19.20
CA GLN A 37 11.86 5.69 -18.59
C GLN A 37 10.61 5.77 -19.50
N ASP A 38 10.75 5.68 -20.83
CA ASP A 38 9.63 5.71 -21.77
C ASP A 38 8.81 4.42 -21.69
N GLU A 39 9.47 3.28 -21.54
CA GLU A 39 8.83 1.98 -21.28
C GLU A 39 8.08 1.98 -19.95
N ILE A 40 8.66 2.58 -18.92
CA ILE A 40 8.00 2.74 -17.62
C ILE A 40 6.73 3.58 -17.77
N VAL A 41 6.82 4.75 -18.41
CA VAL A 41 5.67 5.66 -18.60
C VAL A 41 4.59 5.01 -19.46
N LYS A 42 4.97 4.27 -20.52
CA LYS A 42 4.03 3.48 -21.33
C LYS A 42 3.30 2.45 -20.47
N SER A 43 4.01 1.72 -19.62
CA SER A 43 3.41 0.74 -18.73
C SER A 43 2.52 1.39 -17.65
N MET A 44 2.89 2.56 -17.12
CA MET A 44 2.02 3.34 -16.23
C MET A 44 0.70 3.73 -16.90
N ARG A 45 0.75 4.11 -18.19
CA ARG A 45 -0.45 4.34 -19.00
C ARG A 45 -1.30 3.08 -19.13
N GLU A 46 -0.71 1.94 -19.47
CA GLU A 46 -1.46 0.68 -19.62
C GLU A 46 -2.22 0.31 -18.32
N TYR A 47 -1.60 0.52 -17.15
CA TYR A 47 -2.27 0.35 -15.86
C TYR A 47 -3.40 1.36 -15.63
N TYR A 48 -3.17 2.63 -15.94
CA TYR A 48 -4.19 3.67 -15.82
C TYR A 48 -5.41 3.40 -16.73
N GLU A 49 -5.17 3.06 -17.99
CA GLU A 49 -6.22 2.71 -18.97
C GLU A 49 -6.97 1.44 -18.57
N ALA A 50 -6.31 0.55 -17.81
CA ALA A 50 -6.94 -0.59 -17.19
C ALA A 50 -7.78 -0.25 -15.93
N GLY A 51 -7.75 0.99 -15.43
CA GLY A 51 -8.53 1.47 -14.29
C GLY A 51 -7.74 1.67 -12.99
N PHE A 52 -6.44 1.34 -12.96
CA PHE A 52 -5.58 1.58 -11.79
C PHE A 52 -5.17 3.04 -11.73
N THR A 53 -6.02 3.88 -11.15
CA THR A 53 -5.86 5.34 -11.19
C THR A 53 -5.03 5.92 -10.05
N THR A 54 -4.50 5.11 -9.12
CA THR A 54 -3.76 5.61 -7.96
C THR A 54 -2.34 5.07 -7.91
N MET A 55 -1.37 5.97 -7.87
CA MET A 55 0.07 5.66 -7.82
C MET A 55 0.61 6.00 -6.43
N ASP A 56 1.27 5.04 -5.79
CA ASP A 56 1.87 5.18 -4.47
C ASP A 56 3.40 5.28 -4.58
N MET A 57 3.95 6.40 -4.10
CA MET A 57 5.33 6.87 -4.30
C MET A 57 5.98 7.30 -2.99
N ALA A 58 7.25 7.69 -3.06
CA ALA A 58 7.99 8.30 -1.97
C ALA A 58 9.15 9.15 -2.50
N ASP A 59 9.58 10.10 -1.68
CA ASP A 59 10.81 10.87 -1.86
C ASP A 59 12.07 10.01 -2.08
N HIS A 60 12.14 8.84 -1.43
CA HIS A 60 13.26 7.90 -1.51
C HIS A 60 13.03 6.76 -2.51
N TYR A 61 11.93 6.76 -3.27
CA TYR A 61 11.66 5.76 -4.32
C TYR A 61 12.26 6.20 -5.66
N GLY A 62 13.57 6.45 -5.69
CA GLY A 62 14.31 6.83 -6.88
C GLY A 62 13.57 7.86 -7.76
N PRO A 63 13.34 7.59 -9.06
CA PRO A 63 12.67 8.52 -9.96
C PRO A 63 11.13 8.48 -9.92
N SER A 64 10.50 7.88 -8.90
CA SER A 64 9.03 7.66 -8.89
C SER A 64 8.21 8.94 -9.09
N GLU A 65 8.52 10.01 -8.35
CA GLU A 65 7.80 11.29 -8.45
C GLU A 65 8.00 11.96 -9.83
N THR A 66 9.20 11.92 -10.40
CA THR A 66 9.49 12.50 -11.71
C THR A 66 8.92 11.65 -12.85
N LEU A 67 8.85 10.33 -12.70
CA LEU A 67 8.13 9.45 -13.63
C LEU A 67 6.62 9.71 -13.61
N TYR A 68 6.05 9.99 -12.44
CA TYR A 68 4.65 10.40 -12.34
C TYR A 68 4.38 11.71 -13.08
N ARG A 69 5.26 12.72 -12.96
CA ARG A 69 5.19 13.93 -13.81
C ARG A 69 5.18 13.59 -15.29
N ARG A 70 6.11 12.74 -15.75
CA ARG A 70 6.20 12.34 -17.17
C ARG A 70 4.94 11.59 -17.62
N PHE A 71 4.38 10.76 -16.75
CA PHE A 71 3.11 10.08 -16.98
C PHE A 71 1.94 11.06 -17.12
N LEU A 72 1.83 12.08 -16.25
CA LEU A 72 0.82 13.14 -16.38
C LEU A 72 0.96 13.92 -17.69
N GLN A 73 2.19 14.28 -18.07
CA GLN A 73 2.49 14.94 -19.34
C GLN A 73 2.10 14.06 -20.54
N ASN A 74 2.39 12.76 -20.45
CA ASN A 74 2.01 11.79 -21.48
C ASN A 74 0.49 11.68 -21.62
N LEU A 75 -0.27 11.67 -20.52
CA LEU A 75 -1.74 11.69 -20.53
C LEU A 75 -2.31 12.98 -21.10
N ALA A 76 -1.70 14.14 -20.82
CA ALA A 76 -2.12 15.41 -21.38
C ALA A 76 -1.90 15.48 -22.91
N ALA A 77 -0.78 14.94 -23.40
CA ALA A 77 -0.47 14.89 -24.82
C ALA A 77 -1.30 13.84 -25.59
N HIS A 78 -1.66 12.74 -24.93
CA HIS A 78 -2.42 11.65 -25.53
C HIS A 78 -3.57 11.25 -24.59
N PRO A 79 -4.71 11.94 -24.62
CA PRO A 79 -5.82 11.63 -23.71
C PRO A 79 -6.21 10.15 -23.76
N GLY A 80 -6.36 9.52 -22.59
CA GLY A 80 -6.80 8.13 -22.48
C GLY A 80 -8.30 7.94 -22.72
N PRO A 81 -8.85 6.74 -22.46
CA PRO A 81 -10.28 6.46 -22.55
C PRO A 81 -11.12 7.45 -21.74
N SER A 82 -12.22 7.91 -22.33
CA SER A 82 -13.18 8.78 -21.63
C SER A 82 -13.85 8.04 -20.47
N GLY A 83 -14.10 8.75 -19.38
CA GLY A 83 -14.82 8.23 -18.21
C GLY A 83 -13.96 7.63 -17.10
N LEU A 84 -12.62 7.63 -17.22
CA LEU A 84 -11.73 7.33 -16.10
C LEU A 84 -11.57 8.57 -15.19
N PRO A 85 -11.48 8.40 -13.85
CA PRO A 85 -11.13 9.49 -12.96
C PRO A 85 -9.69 9.96 -13.23
N PRO A 86 -9.35 11.21 -12.91
CA PRO A 86 -7.97 11.67 -13.04
C PRO A 86 -7.02 10.80 -12.20
N PRO A 87 -5.79 10.56 -12.68
CA PRO A 87 -4.81 9.84 -11.90
C PRO A 87 -4.53 10.56 -10.59
N ARG A 88 -4.36 9.81 -9.50
CA ARG A 88 -4.04 10.29 -8.15
C ARG A 88 -2.62 9.92 -7.77
N GLY A 89 -1.87 10.87 -7.23
CA GLY A 89 -0.49 10.66 -6.78
C GLY A 89 -0.38 10.74 -5.25
N PHE A 90 -0.08 9.63 -4.59
CA PHE A 90 0.17 9.59 -3.15
C PHE A 90 1.68 9.49 -2.92
N THR A 91 2.29 10.51 -2.32
CA THR A 91 3.75 10.52 -2.07
C THR A 91 4.06 10.51 -0.57
N LYS A 92 5.12 9.83 -0.17
CA LYS A 92 5.63 9.77 1.22
C LYS A 92 6.75 10.74 1.48
N TRP A 93 6.73 11.41 2.63
CA TRP A 93 7.88 12.18 3.14
C TRP A 93 8.47 11.45 4.32
N VAL A 94 9.74 11.09 4.19
CA VAL A 94 10.50 10.35 5.19
C VAL A 94 11.68 11.22 5.62
N PRO A 95 11.45 12.23 6.48
CA PRO A 95 12.51 13.13 6.88
C PRO A 95 13.57 12.41 7.72
N SER A 96 14.81 12.90 7.65
CA SER A 96 15.79 12.61 8.70
C SER A 96 15.39 13.33 9.99
N PRO A 97 15.75 12.79 11.18
CA PRO A 97 15.51 13.46 12.45
C PRO A 97 16.08 14.88 12.46
N GLY A 98 15.30 15.85 12.94
CA GLY A 98 15.70 17.26 12.91
C GLY A 98 14.55 18.23 13.16
N PRO A 99 14.80 19.55 13.05
CA PRO A 99 13.78 20.57 13.17
C PRO A 99 12.63 20.35 12.18
N MET A 100 11.39 20.54 12.64
CA MET A 100 10.18 20.37 11.85
C MET A 100 9.36 21.66 11.77
N GLY A 101 10.06 22.78 11.62
CA GLY A 101 9.43 24.09 11.49
C GLY A 101 8.70 24.25 10.16
N ARG A 102 7.92 25.32 10.08
CA ARG A 102 7.10 25.66 8.90
C ARG A 102 7.89 25.67 7.60
N LYS A 103 9.09 26.25 7.60
CA LYS A 103 9.94 26.39 6.40
C LYS A 103 10.40 25.02 5.89
N GLU A 104 10.77 24.12 6.78
CA GLU A 104 11.24 22.77 6.45
C GLU A 104 10.12 21.94 5.83
N VAL A 105 8.95 21.93 6.45
CA VAL A 105 7.76 21.20 5.98
C VAL A 105 7.28 21.76 4.63
N GLU A 106 7.17 23.08 4.50
CA GLU A 106 6.74 23.69 3.25
C GLU A 106 7.73 23.46 2.11
N ARG A 107 9.04 23.53 2.40
CA ARG A 107 10.08 23.17 1.41
C ARG A 107 9.90 21.73 0.93
N ALA A 108 9.69 20.79 1.86
CA ALA A 108 9.47 19.39 1.49
C ALA A 108 8.25 19.26 0.57
N VAL A 109 7.11 19.85 0.92
CA VAL A 109 5.88 19.84 0.10
C VAL A 109 6.14 20.39 -1.30
N ARG A 110 6.79 21.56 -1.40
CA ARG A 110 7.09 22.22 -2.67
C ARG A 110 8.05 21.41 -3.55
N GLU A 111 9.06 20.77 -2.96
CA GLU A 111 9.99 19.89 -3.67
C GLU A 111 9.26 18.73 -4.36
N ARG A 112 8.26 18.14 -3.69
CA ARG A 112 7.49 17.02 -4.25
C ARG A 112 6.48 17.51 -5.29
N MET A 113 5.83 18.64 -5.04
CA MET A 113 4.96 19.30 -6.02
C MET A 113 5.73 19.59 -7.31
N GLU A 114 6.96 20.11 -7.17
CA GLU A 114 7.87 20.26 -8.28
C GLU A 114 8.10 18.91 -8.92
N ARG A 115 8.75 17.93 -8.26
CA ARG A 115 9.06 16.62 -8.88
C ARG A 115 7.90 15.94 -9.58
N MET A 116 6.70 15.96 -8.99
CA MET A 116 5.46 15.40 -9.54
C MET A 116 4.81 16.28 -10.63
N GLY A 117 5.21 17.55 -10.76
CA GLY A 117 4.67 18.48 -11.75
C GLY A 117 3.22 18.88 -11.47
N VAL A 118 2.85 19.04 -10.20
CA VAL A 118 1.48 19.34 -9.77
C VAL A 118 1.41 20.66 -8.98
N ARG A 119 0.26 21.33 -9.06
CA ARG A 119 0.00 22.56 -8.29
C ARG A 119 -0.53 22.31 -6.88
N CYS A 120 -0.94 21.08 -6.60
CA CYS A 120 -1.48 20.62 -5.32
C CYS A 120 -1.22 19.12 -5.21
N LEU A 121 -0.70 18.66 -4.06
CA LEU A 121 -0.53 17.23 -3.82
C LEU A 121 -1.89 16.59 -3.53
N ASP A 122 -2.26 15.48 -4.18
CA ASP A 122 -3.47 14.74 -3.80
C ASP A 122 -3.34 14.20 -2.37
N MET A 123 -2.20 13.59 -2.03
CA MET A 123 -1.96 13.11 -0.68
C MET A 123 -0.47 13.12 -0.33
N ILE A 124 -0.16 13.61 0.86
CA ILE A 124 1.13 13.42 1.50
C ILE A 124 1.02 12.39 2.63
N GLN A 125 1.90 11.40 2.62
CA GLN A 125 1.99 10.36 3.64
C GLN A 125 3.25 10.60 4.48
N PHE A 126 3.07 10.94 5.76
CA PHE A 126 4.18 11.34 6.63
C PHE A 126 4.73 10.15 7.44
N HIS A 127 6.06 9.99 7.44
CA HIS A 127 6.75 9.03 8.29
C HIS A 127 7.51 9.72 9.43
N TRP A 128 7.71 9.01 10.54
CA TRP A 128 8.55 9.47 11.63
C TRP A 128 9.29 8.31 12.30
N TRP A 129 10.57 8.50 12.59
CA TRP A 129 11.48 7.46 13.06
C TRP A 129 11.45 7.24 14.57
N ASP A 130 11.39 8.33 15.36
CA ASP A 130 11.56 8.25 16.82
C ASP A 130 10.41 8.94 17.56
N TYR A 131 9.61 8.14 18.27
CA TYR A 131 8.47 8.64 19.02
C TYR A 131 8.78 9.30 20.35
N SER A 132 10.02 9.20 20.84
CA SER A 132 10.49 10.02 21.96
C SER A 132 10.53 11.50 21.57
N ASP A 133 10.74 11.77 20.27
CA ASP A 133 10.71 13.11 19.70
C ASP A 133 9.31 13.47 19.17
N LYS A 134 8.66 14.43 19.83
CA LYS A 134 7.30 14.87 19.50
C LYS A 134 7.21 15.88 18.34
N ARG A 135 8.32 16.19 17.67
CA ARG A 135 8.34 17.12 16.52
C ARG A 135 7.50 16.66 15.32
N TYR A 136 7.09 15.39 15.25
CA TYR A 136 6.07 14.98 14.27
C TYR A 136 4.74 15.71 14.44
N LEU A 137 4.34 16.08 15.67
CA LEU A 137 3.11 16.85 15.89
C LEU A 137 3.25 18.27 15.34
N GLU A 138 4.43 18.88 15.44
CA GLU A 138 4.74 20.18 14.84
C GLU A 138 4.65 20.10 13.31
N ALA A 139 5.32 19.10 12.71
CA ALA A 139 5.26 18.85 11.27
C ALA A 139 3.82 18.71 10.77
N LEU A 140 3.01 17.91 11.48
CA LEU A 140 1.63 17.63 11.12
C LEU A 140 0.70 18.84 11.28
N ARG A 141 0.96 19.74 12.24
CA ARG A 141 0.24 21.03 12.31
C ARG A 141 0.57 21.91 11.11
N HIS A 142 1.82 21.93 10.66
CA HIS A 142 2.16 22.65 9.43
C HIS A 142 1.53 22.02 8.18
N PHE A 143 1.46 20.69 8.10
CA PHE A 143 0.70 20.03 7.03
C PHE A 143 -0.78 20.41 7.02
N LYS A 144 -1.41 20.52 8.20
CA LYS A 144 -2.78 21.02 8.32
C LYS A 144 -2.93 22.43 7.74
N SER A 145 -2.04 23.36 8.09
CA SER A 145 -2.07 24.72 7.50
C SER A 145 -1.83 24.70 5.99
N LEU A 146 -0.90 23.89 5.48
CA LEU A 146 -0.63 23.78 4.04
C LEU A 146 -1.80 23.15 3.27
N LYS A 147 -2.63 22.32 3.92
CA LYS A 147 -3.92 21.85 3.40
C LYS A 147 -4.92 22.99 3.30
N GLU A 148 -5.06 23.82 4.35
CA GLU A 148 -5.94 25.00 4.36
C GLU A 148 -5.53 26.02 3.28
N GLU A 149 -4.23 26.15 3.00
CA GLU A 149 -3.67 26.99 1.94
C GLU A 149 -3.79 26.38 0.53
N GLY A 150 -4.33 25.15 0.40
CA GLY A 150 -4.60 24.50 -0.88
C GLY A 150 -3.39 23.85 -1.56
N LEU A 151 -2.25 23.74 -0.88
CA LEU A 151 -1.05 23.06 -1.41
C LEU A 151 -1.15 21.53 -1.30
N ILE A 152 -2.00 21.04 -0.39
CA ILE A 152 -2.22 19.62 -0.11
C ILE A 152 -3.73 19.38 -0.08
N ARG A 153 -4.23 18.36 -0.78
CA ARG A 153 -5.63 17.94 -0.63
C ARG A 153 -5.80 17.16 0.65
N GLU A 154 -5.00 16.12 0.89
CA GLU A 154 -5.12 15.28 2.09
C GLU A 154 -3.79 14.95 2.78
N VAL A 155 -3.86 14.83 4.10
CA VAL A 155 -2.74 14.44 4.98
C VAL A 155 -2.97 13.03 5.49
N ALA A 156 -1.97 12.19 5.34
CA ALA A 156 -1.96 10.80 5.77
C ALA A 156 -0.65 10.47 6.48
N LEU A 157 -0.62 9.32 7.15
CA LEU A 157 0.54 8.79 7.85
C LEU A 157 1.07 7.54 7.16
N THR A 158 2.31 7.17 7.45
CA THR A 158 2.87 5.86 7.09
C THR A 158 3.71 5.30 8.23
N ASN A 159 3.39 4.06 8.62
CA ASN A 159 3.99 3.31 9.72
C ASN A 159 3.80 3.96 11.10
N PHE A 160 2.71 4.70 11.30
CA PHE A 160 2.34 5.16 12.64
C PHE A 160 1.67 4.06 13.47
N ASP A 161 2.09 3.87 14.73
CA ASP A 161 1.38 2.93 15.63
C ASP A 161 0.01 3.46 16.07
N THR A 162 -0.78 2.61 16.72
CA THR A 162 -2.13 2.95 17.16
C THR A 162 -2.12 4.09 18.19
N GLN A 163 -1.14 4.11 19.10
CA GLN A 163 -1.06 5.10 20.16
C GLN A 163 -0.75 6.50 19.61
N ARG A 164 0.16 6.59 18.63
CA ARG A 164 0.56 7.83 17.97
C ARG A 164 -0.51 8.32 17.02
N LEU A 165 -1.15 7.43 16.26
CA LEU A 165 -2.30 7.83 15.45
C LEU A 165 -3.39 8.44 16.35
N LYS A 166 -3.70 7.82 17.49
CA LYS A 166 -4.66 8.38 18.44
C LYS A 166 -4.25 9.76 18.94
N GLU A 167 -2.99 9.95 19.37
CA GLU A 167 -2.51 11.26 19.84
C GLU A 167 -2.63 12.34 18.77
N ILE A 168 -2.30 12.02 17.51
CA ILE A 168 -2.40 12.95 16.38
C ILE A 168 -3.85 13.37 16.15
N LEU A 169 -4.79 12.42 16.21
CA LEU A 169 -6.21 12.68 16.05
C LEU A 169 -6.79 13.49 17.21
N ASP A 170 -6.41 13.15 18.45
CA ASP A 170 -6.80 13.91 19.66
C ASP A 170 -6.29 15.35 19.61
N ALA A 171 -5.16 15.61 18.93
CA ALA A 171 -4.62 16.94 18.68
C ALA A 171 -5.36 17.73 17.57
N GLY A 172 -6.44 17.17 16.99
CA GLY A 172 -7.27 17.82 15.98
C GLY A 172 -6.63 17.94 14.60
N ILE A 173 -5.69 17.04 14.28
CA ILE A 173 -5.04 16.96 12.96
C ILE A 173 -5.87 15.99 12.10
N PRO A 174 -6.41 16.44 10.94
CA PRO A 174 -7.31 15.62 10.12
C PRO A 174 -6.53 14.63 9.27
N ILE A 175 -6.22 13.46 9.83
CA ILE A 175 -5.60 12.34 9.11
C ILE A 175 -6.68 11.52 8.41
N VAL A 176 -6.52 11.25 7.11
CA VAL A 176 -7.50 10.42 6.36
C VAL A 176 -7.10 8.96 6.27
N SER A 177 -5.80 8.67 6.31
CA SER A 177 -5.30 7.30 6.25
C SER A 177 -3.97 7.11 6.96
N ASN A 178 -3.69 5.88 7.35
CA ASN A 178 -2.38 5.44 7.82
C ASN A 178 -1.92 4.22 6.99
N GLN A 179 -0.77 4.33 6.33
CA GLN A 179 -0.22 3.26 5.54
C GLN A 179 0.58 2.30 6.43
N VAL A 180 0.16 1.03 6.56
CA VAL A 180 0.78 0.04 7.46
C VAL A 180 0.91 -1.34 6.81
N GLN A 181 1.76 -2.21 7.36
CA GLN A 181 1.83 -3.60 6.93
C GLN A 181 0.56 -4.34 7.37
N PHE A 182 -0.10 -5.02 6.43
CA PHE A 182 -1.22 -5.89 6.75
C PHE A 182 -1.36 -7.01 5.71
N SER A 183 -1.42 -8.25 6.19
CA SER A 183 -1.58 -9.45 5.38
C SER A 183 -2.16 -10.59 6.20
N LEU A 184 -2.38 -11.74 5.56
CA LEU A 184 -2.73 -12.98 6.26
C LEU A 184 -1.61 -13.48 7.20
N VAL A 185 -0.38 -12.99 7.02
CA VAL A 185 0.76 -13.27 7.91
C VAL A 185 0.84 -12.22 9.01
N ASP A 186 0.72 -10.94 8.66
CA ASP A 186 0.77 -9.83 9.61
C ASP A 186 -0.61 -9.24 9.88
N ARG A 187 -1.20 -9.70 10.98
CA ARG A 187 -2.53 -9.32 11.43
C ARG A 187 -2.52 -8.38 12.64
N ARG A 188 -1.35 -7.81 13.00
CA ARG A 188 -1.24 -6.86 14.13
C ARG A 188 -2.24 -5.69 14.04
N PRO A 189 -2.51 -5.09 12.86
CA PRO A 189 -3.51 -4.03 12.76
C PRO A 189 -4.90 -4.40 13.28
N GLU A 190 -5.31 -5.67 13.23
CA GLU A 190 -6.64 -6.09 13.72
C GLU A 190 -6.78 -6.04 15.24
N LEU A 191 -5.67 -6.06 15.99
CA LEU A 191 -5.70 -6.17 17.44
C LEU A 191 -5.98 -4.83 18.14
N ARG A 192 -5.60 -3.70 17.52
CA ARG A 192 -5.73 -2.35 18.12
C ARG A 192 -6.10 -1.29 17.08
N MET A 193 -5.31 -1.19 16.01
CA MET A 193 -5.45 -0.15 14.99
C MET A 193 -6.83 -0.15 14.31
N ALA A 194 -7.39 -1.33 14.03
CA ALA A 194 -8.68 -1.48 13.38
C ALA A 194 -9.84 -0.84 14.16
N GLU A 195 -9.84 -0.98 15.50
CA GLU A 195 -10.86 -0.36 16.35
C GLU A 195 -10.77 1.17 16.29
N LEU A 196 -9.56 1.72 16.40
CA LEU A 196 -9.33 3.16 16.27
C LEU A 196 -9.76 3.69 14.90
N CYS A 197 -9.45 2.97 13.82
CA CYS A 197 -9.86 3.32 12.46
C CYS A 197 -11.39 3.36 12.33
N ARG A 198 -12.11 2.39 12.91
CA ARG A 198 -13.58 2.39 12.92
C ARG A 198 -14.16 3.56 13.70
N ALA A 199 -13.59 3.85 14.87
CA ALA A 199 -14.06 4.93 15.74
C ALA A 199 -13.84 6.33 15.15
N THR A 200 -12.81 6.50 14.31
CA THR A 200 -12.37 7.83 13.83
C THR A 200 -12.63 8.07 12.34
N GLY A 201 -12.96 7.02 11.59
CA GLY A 201 -13.14 7.08 10.14
C GLY A 201 -11.83 7.01 9.34
N VAL A 202 -10.66 6.99 10.00
CA VAL A 202 -9.37 6.77 9.34
C VAL A 202 -9.35 5.41 8.65
N LYS A 203 -8.80 5.34 7.44
CA LYS A 203 -8.63 4.07 6.71
C LYS A 203 -7.17 3.63 6.67
N LEU A 204 -6.95 2.32 6.58
CA LEU A 204 -5.63 1.76 6.33
C LEU A 204 -5.37 1.62 4.83
N LEU A 205 -4.19 2.08 4.41
CA LEU A 205 -3.60 1.69 3.13
C LEU A 205 -2.58 0.58 3.41
N THR A 206 -2.81 -0.62 2.91
CA THR A 206 -2.04 -1.78 3.36
C THR A 206 -0.97 -2.15 2.34
N TYR A 207 0.29 -2.21 2.75
CA TYR A 207 1.35 -2.83 1.95
C TYR A 207 1.71 -4.21 2.51
N GLY A 208 2.48 -4.96 1.72
CA GLY A 208 2.97 -6.28 2.16
C GLY A 208 1.89 -7.37 2.18
N THR A 209 0.69 -7.07 1.67
CA THR A 209 -0.45 -7.99 1.59
C THR A 209 -0.10 -9.31 0.90
N LEU A 210 0.79 -9.26 -0.10
CA LEU A 210 1.30 -10.45 -0.82
C LEU A 210 2.67 -10.95 -0.33
N CYS A 211 3.16 -10.46 0.81
CA CYS A 211 4.47 -10.81 1.38
C CYS A 211 5.63 -10.67 0.35
N GLY A 212 5.61 -9.58 -0.44
CA GLY A 212 6.62 -9.34 -1.47
C GLY A 212 6.56 -10.32 -2.65
N GLY A 213 5.39 -10.92 -2.89
CA GLY A 213 5.17 -11.92 -3.93
C GLY A 213 5.34 -13.37 -3.46
N LEU A 214 5.62 -13.60 -2.17
CA LEU A 214 5.69 -14.95 -1.59
C LEU A 214 4.31 -15.63 -1.53
N ILE A 215 3.23 -14.85 -1.49
CA ILE A 215 1.87 -15.35 -1.73
C ILE A 215 1.63 -15.32 -3.24
N SER A 216 2.18 -16.31 -3.94
CA SER A 216 1.96 -16.54 -5.37
C SER A 216 2.11 -18.02 -5.74
N PRO A 217 1.57 -18.48 -6.89
CA PRO A 217 1.69 -19.87 -7.33
C PRO A 217 3.13 -20.40 -7.37
N SER A 218 4.11 -19.52 -7.62
CA SER A 218 5.53 -19.87 -7.70
C SER A 218 6.13 -20.42 -6.39
N TYR A 219 5.48 -20.16 -5.25
CA TYR A 219 5.95 -20.62 -3.93
C TYR A 219 5.09 -21.72 -3.32
N LEU A 220 3.99 -22.12 -3.97
CA LEU A 220 3.12 -23.19 -3.50
C LEU A 220 3.81 -24.56 -3.64
N GLY A 221 3.70 -25.41 -2.61
CA GLY A 221 4.21 -26.78 -2.62
C GLY A 221 5.73 -26.88 -2.47
N GLN A 222 6.42 -25.79 -2.13
CA GLN A 222 7.87 -25.77 -1.99
C GLN A 222 8.28 -26.28 -0.60
N ALA A 223 9.08 -27.34 -0.55
CA ALA A 223 9.52 -27.96 0.70
C ALA A 223 10.36 -27.00 1.58
N ASN A 224 11.21 -26.18 0.94
CA ASN A 224 12.12 -25.26 1.61
C ASN A 224 11.85 -23.82 1.19
N SER A 225 12.09 -22.88 2.10
CA SER A 225 12.06 -21.45 1.77
C SER A 225 13.17 -21.11 0.78
N PRO A 226 12.96 -20.14 -0.13
CA PRO A 226 14.01 -19.68 -1.03
C PRO A 226 15.25 -19.19 -0.25
N PRO A 227 16.47 -19.42 -0.76
CA PRO A 227 17.69 -19.00 -0.09
C PRO A 227 17.80 -17.47 -0.04
N ALA A 228 18.37 -16.93 1.03
CA ALA A 228 18.44 -15.48 1.25
C ALA A 228 19.04 -14.66 0.07
N PRO A 229 20.08 -15.13 -0.65
CA PRO A 229 20.63 -14.42 -1.80
C PRO A 229 19.68 -14.28 -2.99
N SER A 230 18.68 -15.16 -3.15
CA SER A 230 17.72 -15.09 -4.25
C SER A 230 16.52 -14.18 -3.94
N LEU A 231 16.41 -13.70 -2.70
CA LEU A 231 15.28 -12.89 -2.27
C LEU A 231 15.49 -11.42 -2.65
N THR A 232 14.44 -10.80 -3.19
CA THR A 232 14.36 -9.34 -3.35
C THR A 232 14.38 -8.63 -1.99
N PRO A 233 14.63 -7.30 -1.92
CA PRO A 233 14.56 -6.55 -0.67
C PRO A 233 13.25 -6.77 0.11
N SER A 234 12.09 -6.71 -0.56
CA SER A 234 10.79 -7.00 0.05
C SER A 234 10.71 -8.44 0.57
N GLN A 235 11.08 -9.43 -0.24
CA GLN A 235 10.95 -10.82 0.18
C GLN A 235 11.83 -11.15 1.39
N ARG A 236 13.02 -10.54 1.51
CA ARG A 236 13.85 -10.69 2.73
C ARG A 236 13.10 -10.19 3.97
N LYS A 237 12.48 -9.01 3.88
CA LYS A 237 11.67 -8.46 4.96
C LYS A 237 10.50 -9.40 5.32
N TYR A 238 9.71 -9.82 4.34
CA TYR A 238 8.53 -10.64 4.62
C TYR A 238 8.87 -12.08 5.00
N MET A 239 10.04 -12.59 4.61
CA MET A 239 10.54 -13.87 5.10
C MET A 239 10.75 -13.82 6.61
N GLN A 240 11.31 -12.74 7.16
CA GLN A 240 11.44 -12.57 8.62
C GLN A 240 10.08 -12.56 9.32
N MET A 241 9.08 -11.90 8.72
CA MET A 241 7.70 -11.91 9.22
C MET A 241 7.12 -13.33 9.21
N ILE A 242 7.30 -14.08 8.13
CA ILE A 242 6.84 -15.48 8.01
C ILE A 242 7.51 -16.37 9.08
N GLN A 243 8.83 -16.25 9.25
CA GLN A 243 9.55 -17.02 10.26
C GLN A 243 9.05 -16.72 11.67
N THR A 244 8.82 -15.44 11.98
CA THR A 244 8.30 -15.01 13.28
C THR A 244 6.86 -15.45 13.50
N TRP A 245 6.01 -15.41 12.47
CA TRP A 245 4.59 -15.76 12.53
C TRP A 245 4.32 -17.26 12.72
N GLY A 246 5.18 -18.12 12.19
CA GLY A 246 5.04 -19.58 12.35
C GLY A 246 5.89 -20.44 11.41
N GLY A 247 6.80 -19.84 10.65
CA GLY A 247 7.72 -20.55 9.79
C GLY A 247 7.16 -20.97 8.43
N TRP A 248 8.04 -21.50 7.59
CA TRP A 248 7.74 -21.86 6.21
C TRP A 248 6.67 -22.95 6.08
N SER A 249 6.68 -23.95 6.97
CA SER A 249 5.70 -25.04 6.95
C SER A 249 4.26 -24.53 7.17
N LYS A 250 4.05 -23.66 8.16
CA LYS A 250 2.75 -23.01 8.38
C LYS A 250 2.36 -22.14 7.18
N PHE A 251 3.32 -21.42 6.60
CA PHE A 251 3.10 -20.62 5.40
C PHE A 251 2.64 -21.47 4.20
N GLN A 252 3.24 -22.64 3.97
CA GLN A 252 2.78 -23.58 2.94
C GLN A 252 1.34 -24.06 3.20
N GLY A 253 0.97 -24.30 4.46
CA GLY A 253 -0.43 -24.61 4.83
C GLY A 253 -1.40 -23.49 4.45
N LEU A 254 -1.03 -22.23 4.71
CA LEU A 254 -1.79 -21.06 4.29
C LEU A 254 -1.89 -20.96 2.76
N LEU A 255 -0.78 -21.11 2.04
CA LEU A 255 -0.78 -21.07 0.56
C LEU A 255 -1.70 -22.14 -0.03
N LYS A 256 -1.69 -23.36 0.54
CA LYS A 256 -2.57 -24.45 0.11
C LYS A 256 -4.04 -24.08 0.28
N VAL A 257 -4.43 -23.54 1.43
CA VAL A 257 -5.83 -23.11 1.67
C VAL A 257 -6.23 -22.00 0.69
N LEU A 258 -5.36 -21.03 0.43
CA LEU A 258 -5.64 -19.97 -0.54
C LEU A 258 -5.79 -20.51 -1.97
N ASP A 259 -4.98 -21.50 -2.35
CA ASP A 259 -5.10 -22.13 -3.67
C ASP A 259 -6.39 -22.97 -3.78
N GLU A 260 -6.78 -23.71 -2.75
CA GLU A 260 -8.05 -24.45 -2.73
C GLU A 260 -9.24 -23.49 -2.93
N VAL A 261 -9.27 -22.37 -2.19
CA VAL A 261 -10.30 -21.33 -2.37
C VAL A 261 -10.24 -20.76 -3.79
N ALA A 262 -9.05 -20.47 -4.32
CA ALA A 262 -8.90 -19.97 -5.69
C ALA A 262 -9.39 -20.98 -6.74
N GLN A 263 -9.13 -22.27 -6.56
CA GLN A 263 -9.65 -23.35 -7.42
C GLN A 263 -11.18 -23.37 -7.41
N GLU A 264 -11.81 -23.24 -6.24
CA GLU A 264 -13.27 -23.18 -6.13
C GLU A 264 -13.85 -21.96 -6.87
N LYS A 265 -13.19 -20.80 -6.84
CA LYS A 265 -13.60 -19.63 -7.64
C LYS A 265 -13.42 -19.86 -9.14
N ARG A 266 -12.32 -20.53 -9.56
CA ARG A 266 -12.11 -20.91 -10.96
C ARG A 266 -13.19 -21.88 -11.46
N ASN A 267 -13.63 -22.83 -10.63
CA ASN A 267 -14.73 -23.75 -10.95
C ASN A 267 -16.08 -23.02 -11.14
N GLN A 268 -16.21 -21.80 -10.61
CA GLN A 268 -17.37 -20.92 -10.82
C GLN A 268 -17.21 -20.01 -12.06
N GLY A 269 -16.14 -20.20 -12.85
CA GLY A 269 -15.85 -19.39 -14.03
C GLY A 269 -15.18 -18.04 -13.74
N LEU A 270 -14.71 -17.82 -12.51
CA LEU A 270 -14.03 -16.58 -12.12
C LEU A 270 -12.52 -16.67 -12.33
N GLU A 271 -11.89 -15.57 -12.75
CA GLU A 271 -10.43 -15.45 -12.68
C GLU A 271 -10.00 -15.36 -11.22
N ALA A 272 -9.22 -16.33 -10.74
CA ALA A 272 -8.71 -16.33 -9.38
C ALA A 272 -7.37 -17.06 -9.28
N ASP A 273 -6.49 -16.50 -8.45
CA ASP A 273 -5.30 -17.16 -7.94
C ASP A 273 -5.17 -16.86 -6.44
N LEU A 274 -4.23 -17.53 -5.77
CA LEU A 274 -4.05 -17.37 -4.33
C LEU A 274 -3.65 -15.93 -3.92
N SER A 275 -3.05 -15.16 -4.83
CA SER A 275 -2.74 -13.73 -4.64
C SER A 275 -4.03 -12.90 -4.66
N SER A 276 -4.92 -13.16 -5.62
CA SER A 276 -6.18 -12.42 -5.74
C SER A 276 -7.13 -12.72 -4.57
N VAL A 277 -7.14 -13.96 -4.06
CA VAL A 277 -7.86 -14.34 -2.83
C VAL A 277 -7.30 -13.59 -1.62
N ALA A 278 -5.97 -13.51 -1.46
CA ALA A 278 -5.36 -12.79 -0.35
C ALA A 278 -5.65 -11.27 -0.38
N VAL A 279 -5.60 -10.66 -1.58
CA VAL A 279 -5.96 -9.24 -1.76
C VAL A 279 -7.45 -9.03 -1.48
N ARG A 280 -8.33 -9.93 -1.95
CA ARG A 280 -9.76 -9.86 -1.67
C ARG A 280 -10.05 -9.91 -0.17
N TRP A 281 -9.41 -10.83 0.54
CA TRP A 281 -9.54 -10.95 1.99
C TRP A 281 -9.15 -9.63 2.70
N ALA A 282 -8.07 -8.97 2.28
CA ALA A 282 -7.67 -7.70 2.86
C ALA A 282 -8.69 -6.58 2.54
N LEU A 283 -9.16 -6.50 1.30
CA LEU A 283 -10.17 -5.53 0.86
C LEU A 283 -11.54 -5.71 1.53
N ASP A 284 -11.84 -6.90 2.06
CA ASP A 284 -13.08 -7.18 2.79
C ASP A 284 -13.08 -6.61 4.22
N LYS A 285 -11.92 -6.20 4.74
CA LYS A 285 -11.84 -5.57 6.05
C LYS A 285 -12.33 -4.13 5.94
N ASP A 286 -13.31 -3.77 6.75
CA ASP A 286 -13.99 -2.47 6.76
C ASP A 286 -13.06 -1.27 7.06
N PHE A 287 -12.01 -1.51 7.84
CA PHE A 287 -10.96 -0.54 8.12
C PHE A 287 -9.92 -0.38 7.00
N VAL A 288 -9.92 -1.23 5.96
CA VAL A 288 -8.98 -1.16 4.83
C VAL A 288 -9.57 -0.31 3.71
N GLY A 289 -8.96 0.86 3.49
CA GLY A 289 -9.29 1.75 2.38
C GLY A 289 -8.77 1.20 1.05
N GLY A 290 -7.53 0.72 1.04
CA GLY A 290 -6.94 0.14 -0.17
C GLY A 290 -5.69 -0.70 0.10
N VAL A 291 -5.33 -1.52 -0.88
CA VAL A 291 -4.17 -2.41 -0.88
C VAL A 291 -3.14 -1.89 -1.86
N ILE A 292 -1.91 -1.70 -1.40
CA ILE A 292 -0.77 -1.30 -2.25
C ILE A 292 -0.12 -2.55 -2.81
N VAL A 293 -0.23 -2.73 -4.13
CA VAL A 293 0.41 -3.81 -4.86
C VAL A 293 1.61 -3.24 -5.60
N GLY A 294 2.79 -3.79 -5.33
CA GLY A 294 4.02 -3.33 -5.99
C GLY A 294 4.05 -3.68 -7.47
N VAL A 295 4.37 -2.71 -8.33
CA VAL A 295 4.37 -2.87 -9.78
C VAL A 295 5.78 -2.64 -10.34
N ARG A 296 6.24 -3.54 -11.21
CA ARG A 296 7.49 -3.40 -11.96
C ARG A 296 7.18 -2.93 -13.38
N PHE A 297 6.79 -1.65 -13.50
CA PHE A 297 6.44 -1.02 -14.78
C PHE A 297 7.51 -1.27 -15.86
N GLY A 298 7.07 -1.72 -17.04
CA GLY A 298 7.92 -2.04 -18.18
C GLY A 298 8.68 -3.37 -18.07
N ILE A 299 8.56 -4.12 -16.97
CA ILE A 299 9.19 -5.44 -16.78
C ILE A 299 8.14 -6.55 -16.75
N THR A 300 7.14 -6.43 -15.88
CA THR A 300 6.06 -7.41 -15.76
C THR A 300 4.70 -6.72 -15.72
N SER A 301 3.68 -7.43 -16.19
CA SER A 301 2.29 -6.98 -16.13
C SER A 301 1.45 -8.01 -15.37
N HIS A 302 0.77 -7.55 -14.33
CA HIS A 302 -0.16 -8.34 -13.52
C HIS A 302 -1.55 -7.69 -13.51
N ILE A 303 -1.90 -6.93 -14.55
CA ILE A 303 -3.15 -6.18 -14.66
C ILE A 303 -4.37 -7.07 -14.43
N SER A 304 -4.46 -8.23 -15.09
CA SER A 304 -5.60 -9.15 -14.94
C SER A 304 -5.68 -9.71 -13.51
N SER A 305 -4.58 -10.25 -12.99
CA SER A 305 -4.51 -10.76 -11.60
C SER A 305 -4.85 -9.68 -10.56
N ASN A 306 -4.47 -8.42 -10.80
CA ASN A 306 -4.79 -7.30 -9.91
C ASN A 306 -6.24 -6.83 -10.04
N LYS A 307 -6.97 -7.17 -11.12
CA LYS A 307 -8.40 -6.90 -11.25
C LYS A 307 -9.27 -7.98 -10.61
N ALA A 308 -8.80 -9.23 -10.65
CA ALA A 308 -9.50 -10.40 -10.14
C ALA A 308 -10.11 -10.23 -8.72
N PRO A 309 -9.47 -9.57 -7.73
CA PRO A 309 -10.07 -9.39 -6.41
C PRO A 309 -11.44 -8.71 -6.43
N PHE A 310 -11.73 -7.81 -7.36
CA PHE A 310 -13.05 -7.16 -7.44
C PHE A 310 -14.14 -8.04 -8.04
N HIS A 311 -13.77 -9.19 -8.60
CA HIS A 311 -14.69 -10.16 -9.20
C HIS A 311 -14.92 -11.40 -8.33
N ILE A 312 -14.22 -11.50 -7.20
CA ILE A 312 -14.31 -12.61 -6.27
C ILE A 312 -15.13 -12.18 -5.05
N SER A 313 -15.98 -13.08 -4.55
CA SER A 313 -16.60 -12.96 -3.22
C SER A 313 -16.19 -14.14 -2.35
N LEU A 314 -15.72 -13.84 -1.13
CA LEU A 314 -15.37 -14.85 -0.14
C LEU A 314 -16.60 -15.15 0.73
N THR A 315 -17.04 -16.41 0.66
CA THR A 315 -18.10 -16.96 1.51
C THR A 315 -17.63 -17.05 2.96
N GLU A 316 -18.56 -17.27 3.89
CA GLU A 316 -18.22 -17.52 5.29
C GLU A 316 -17.29 -18.73 5.44
N THR A 317 -17.57 -19.83 4.73
CA THR A 317 -16.71 -21.02 4.69
C THR A 317 -15.29 -20.71 4.20
N ASP A 318 -15.16 -19.87 3.16
CA ASP A 318 -13.84 -19.45 2.66
C ASP A 318 -13.07 -18.69 3.75
N ARG A 319 -13.75 -17.72 4.37
CA ARG A 319 -13.18 -16.90 5.44
C ARG A 319 -12.74 -17.79 6.59
N ASP A 320 -13.58 -18.69 7.08
CA ASP A 320 -13.25 -19.57 8.20
C ASP A 320 -12.02 -20.44 7.93
N ARG A 321 -11.90 -21.00 6.72
CA ARG A 321 -10.72 -21.79 6.33
C ARG A 321 -9.46 -20.93 6.31
N ILE A 322 -9.53 -19.76 5.70
CA ILE A 322 -8.42 -18.80 5.60
C ILE A 322 -8.00 -18.33 7.01
N GLU A 323 -8.96 -17.95 7.84
CA GLU A 323 -8.77 -17.44 9.20
C GLU A 323 -8.12 -18.50 10.10
N ARG A 324 -8.56 -19.77 10.01
CA ARG A 324 -7.93 -20.89 10.71
C ARG A 324 -6.48 -21.12 10.28
N ALA A 325 -6.19 -21.03 8.98
CA ALA A 325 -4.83 -21.22 8.46
C ALA A 325 -3.90 -20.04 8.81
N ALA A 326 -4.43 -18.82 8.77
CA ALA A 326 -3.72 -17.59 9.11
C ALA A 326 -3.41 -17.51 10.63
N GLY A 327 -4.36 -17.91 11.47
CA GLY A 327 -4.28 -17.67 12.92
C GLY A 327 -4.36 -16.18 13.27
N THR A 328 -3.95 -15.81 14.48
CA THR A 328 -4.05 -14.43 15.01
C THR A 328 -2.77 -13.62 14.78
N GLY A 329 -2.85 -12.30 15.01
CA GLY A 329 -1.69 -11.39 14.99
C GLY A 329 -0.87 -11.38 16.29
N GLU A 330 -1.26 -12.12 17.31
CA GLU A 330 -0.75 -11.98 18.69
C GLU A 330 0.75 -12.26 18.80
N ARG A 331 1.24 -13.30 18.11
CA ARG A 331 2.67 -13.65 18.13
C ARG A 331 3.54 -12.54 17.55
N LEU A 332 3.12 -11.93 16.44
CA LEU A 332 3.85 -10.80 15.86
C LEU A 332 3.74 -9.56 16.74
N LEU A 333 2.58 -9.31 17.37
CA LEU A 333 2.43 -8.22 18.33
C LEU A 333 3.39 -8.38 19.51
N GLN A 334 3.52 -9.59 20.05
CA GLN A 334 4.40 -9.87 21.19
C GLN A 334 5.88 -9.69 20.85
N VAL A 335 6.29 -10.09 19.63
CA VAL A 335 7.72 -10.09 19.24
C VAL A 335 8.15 -8.74 18.67
N ILE A 336 7.30 -8.09 17.88
CA ILE A 336 7.65 -6.89 17.10
C ILE A 336 7.05 -5.63 17.71
N GLY A 337 5.94 -5.73 18.43
CA GLY A 337 5.13 -4.58 18.84
C GLY A 337 3.98 -4.31 17.88
N ASP A 338 3.35 -3.15 18.04
CA ASP A 338 2.18 -2.75 17.25
C ASP A 338 2.56 -2.53 15.77
N CYS A 339 1.56 -2.44 14.88
CA CYS A 339 1.84 -2.15 13.48
C CYS A 339 2.58 -0.82 13.33
N GLY A 340 3.61 -0.79 12.49
CA GLY A 340 4.49 0.35 12.32
C GLY A 340 5.80 0.26 13.11
N ASP A 341 5.88 -0.55 14.18
CA ASP A 341 7.11 -0.71 14.97
C ASP A 341 8.25 -1.34 14.15
N GLU A 342 7.95 -2.10 13.09
CA GLU A 342 8.96 -2.77 12.28
C GLU A 342 9.83 -1.86 11.39
N TYR A 343 9.59 -0.54 11.42
CA TYR A 343 10.37 0.47 10.69
C TYR A 343 11.01 1.51 11.61
N ARG A 344 11.08 1.23 12.91
CA ARG A 344 11.73 2.08 13.90
C ARG A 344 13.06 1.51 14.37
#